data_AF-A0A5E4UAE6-F1
#
_entry.id   AF-A0A5E4UAE6-F1
#
_cell.length_a   1.000
_cell.length_b   1.000
_cell.length_c   1.000
_cell.angle_alpha   90.00
_cell.angle_beta   90.00
_cell.angle_gamma   90.00
#
_symmetry.space_group_name_H-M   'P 1'
#
loop_
_entity.id
_entity.type
_entity.pdbx_description
1 polymer ?
#
loop_
_entity_poly.entity_id
_entity_poly.type
_entity_poly.pdbx_seq_one_letter_code
_entity_poly.pdbx_strand_id
1 'polypeptide(L)'
;MAKSTTPGMPGKASAKGEGSAAPARRRSAAPRPGKAGRHVTPAPIAQQHLLDAAVELFHTEGVRAVGVDAVVKRAGVNKMSLYRQFASKDDLILAYLDHMQTASLARIDASIAKHEGDPRAQLLQIFVDLSERASQCGYRGCPFVNVAAEFPDPEHAARKSVVNYKAEVVRRFTALVTAAGSRRPAPLVDALSLILEGAYAASQTFGPGSAPLRILPTVARQIIDAGLAGALQDD
;
A
#
# COMPACT_ATOMS: atom_id res chain seq x y z
N MET A 1 -31.33 -28.54 39.63
CA MET A 1 -32.76 -28.70 39.98
C MET A 1 -32.96 -28.18 41.38
N ALA A 2 -33.72 -27.09 41.57
CA ALA A 2 -34.44 -26.77 42.81
C ALA A 2 -35.27 -25.50 42.55
N LYS A 3 -36.59 -25.67 42.50
CA LYS A 3 -37.61 -24.62 42.52
C LYS A 3 -38.13 -24.50 43.96
N SER A 4 -38.44 -23.28 44.40
CA SER A 4 -39.36 -22.94 45.51
C SER A 4 -39.87 -21.52 45.19
N THR A 5 -41.13 -21.15 44.86
CA THR A 5 -42.49 -21.47 45.39
C THR A 5 -42.50 -21.52 46.93
N THR A 6 -43.27 -20.72 47.69
CA THR A 6 -44.60 -20.09 47.48
C THR A 6 -44.84 -19.00 48.59
N PRO A 7 -46.06 -18.59 49.04
CA PRO A 7 -46.76 -17.33 48.68
C PRO A 7 -47.21 -16.48 49.91
N GLY A 8 -47.96 -15.38 49.70
CA GLY A 8 -48.66 -14.69 50.80
C GLY A 8 -49.45 -13.43 50.40
N MET A 9 -50.76 -13.57 50.24
CA MET A 9 -51.83 -12.54 50.19
C MET A 9 -52.58 -12.56 51.55
N PRO A 10 -53.63 -11.74 51.86
CA PRO A 10 -54.06 -10.42 51.36
C PRO A 10 -54.45 -9.44 52.50
N GLY A 11 -54.87 -8.21 52.16
CA GLY A 11 -55.59 -7.32 53.09
C GLY A 11 -56.31 -6.17 52.39
N LYS A 12 -57.65 -6.24 52.30
CA LYS A 12 -58.54 -5.20 51.76
C LYS A 12 -58.91 -4.18 52.84
N ALA A 13 -59.01 -2.90 52.48
CA ALA A 13 -59.96 -1.96 53.08
C ALA A 13 -60.30 -0.83 52.10
N SER A 14 -61.59 -0.62 51.88
CA SER A 14 -62.18 0.47 51.10
C SER A 14 -62.50 1.67 51.99
N ALA A 15 -62.33 2.89 51.48
CA ALA A 15 -63.15 4.04 51.87
C ALA A 15 -63.17 5.08 50.73
N LYS A 16 -64.39 5.54 50.44
CA LYS A 16 -64.76 6.56 49.43
C LYS A 16 -64.38 7.97 49.90
N GLY A 17 -64.11 8.85 48.94
CA GLY A 17 -64.05 10.30 49.13
C GLY A 17 -64.10 11.00 47.78
N GLU A 18 -65.20 11.70 47.52
CA GLU A 18 -65.52 12.44 46.30
C GLU A 18 -64.68 13.72 46.16
N GLY A 19 -64.53 14.22 44.93
CA GLY A 19 -64.44 15.66 44.69
C GLY A 19 -63.28 16.16 43.82
N SER A 20 -63.68 16.77 42.70
CA SER A 20 -63.01 17.85 41.98
C SER A 20 -62.16 17.50 40.76
N ALA A 21 -62.62 18.05 39.64
CA ALA A 21 -62.05 17.97 38.31
C ALA A 21 -60.99 19.06 38.05
N ALA A 22 -60.16 18.77 37.04
CA ALA A 22 -59.26 19.62 36.24
C ALA A 22 -57.80 19.80 36.69
N PRO A 23 -56.81 20.01 35.77
CA PRO A 23 -56.81 19.79 34.31
C PRO A 23 -55.73 18.79 33.85
N ALA A 24 -55.86 18.35 32.60
CA ALA A 24 -54.98 17.41 31.92
C ALA A 24 -53.51 17.87 31.90
N ARG A 25 -52.63 17.09 32.54
CA ARG A 25 -51.17 17.18 32.35
C ARG A 25 -50.87 16.83 30.89
N ARG A 26 -50.33 17.80 30.14
CA ARG A 26 -49.60 17.55 28.89
C ARG A 26 -48.57 16.46 29.17
N ARG A 27 -48.75 15.28 28.58
CA ARG A 27 -47.69 14.28 28.49
C ARG A 27 -46.59 14.89 27.63
N SER A 28 -45.46 15.24 28.26
CA SER A 28 -44.23 15.55 27.55
C SER A 28 -43.88 14.35 26.68
N ALA A 29 -44.02 14.52 25.36
CA ALA A 29 -43.57 13.54 24.39
C ALA A 29 -42.05 13.37 24.55
N ALA A 30 -41.61 12.13 24.74
CA ALA A 30 -40.20 11.79 24.72
C ALA A 30 -39.58 12.28 23.39
N PRO A 31 -38.35 12.84 23.40
CA PRO A 31 -37.70 13.26 22.17
C PRO A 31 -37.49 12.01 21.29
N ARG A 32 -37.97 12.08 20.05
CA ARG A 32 -37.61 11.09 19.02
C ARG A 32 -36.08 11.05 18.91
N PRO A 33 -35.43 9.88 18.78
CA PRO A 33 -33.99 9.84 18.56
C PRO A 33 -33.71 10.58 17.24
N GLY A 34 -33.05 11.73 17.37
CA GLY A 34 -32.59 12.51 16.22
C GLY A 34 -31.72 11.60 15.35
N LYS A 35 -31.94 11.65 14.03
CA LYS A 35 -31.07 11.00 13.04
C LYS A 35 -29.62 11.26 13.44
N ALA A 36 -28.90 10.20 13.81
CA ALA A 36 -27.48 10.26 14.10
C ALA A 36 -26.83 11.06 12.97
N GLY A 37 -26.20 12.18 13.33
CA GLY A 37 -25.56 13.07 12.38
C GLY A 37 -24.66 12.23 11.48
N ARG A 38 -24.84 12.35 10.17
CA ARG A 38 -23.97 11.72 9.19
C ARG A 38 -22.58 12.28 9.47
N HIS A 39 -21.73 11.55 10.17
CA HIS A 39 -20.35 11.96 10.44
C HIS A 39 -19.68 12.09 9.08
N VAL A 40 -19.56 13.34 8.61
CA VAL A 40 -18.79 13.67 7.42
C VAL A 40 -17.35 13.68 7.89
N THR A 41 -16.61 12.59 7.62
CA THR A 41 -15.17 12.59 7.78
C THR A 41 -14.60 13.77 6.99
N PRO A 42 -13.78 14.66 7.59
CA PRO A 42 -13.18 15.77 6.87
C PRO A 42 -12.45 15.29 5.62
N ALA A 43 -12.54 16.05 4.53
CA ALA A 43 -12.05 15.62 3.22
C ALA A 43 -10.58 15.12 3.22
N PRO A 44 -9.62 15.80 3.89
CA PRO A 44 -8.24 15.32 3.94
C PRO A 44 -8.08 13.97 4.66
N ILE A 45 -8.85 13.74 5.72
CA ILE A 45 -8.83 12.46 6.46
C ILE A 45 -9.44 11.34 5.60
N ALA A 46 -10.53 11.64 4.89
CA ALA A 46 -11.15 10.68 3.98
C ALA A 46 -10.20 10.29 2.82
N GLN A 47 -9.48 11.26 2.26
CA GLN A 47 -8.49 11.01 1.20
C GLN A 47 -7.37 10.09 1.69
N GLN A 48 -6.82 10.35 2.87
CA GLN A 48 -5.77 9.51 3.45
C GLN A 48 -6.27 8.08 3.72
N HIS A 49 -7.44 7.91 4.35
CA HIS A 49 -7.99 6.57 4.62
C HIS A 49 -8.23 5.77 3.33
N LEU A 50 -8.66 6.45 2.26
CA LEU A 50 -8.83 5.84 0.94
C LEU A 50 -7.51 5.41 0.32
N LEU A 51 -6.48 6.25 0.42
CA LEU A 51 -5.15 5.94 -0.07
C LEU A 51 -4.53 4.77 0.71
N ASP A 52 -4.63 4.77 2.04
CA ASP A 52 -4.11 3.68 2.89
C ASP A 52 -4.80 2.35 2.56
N ALA A 53 -6.12 2.36 2.40
CA ALA A 53 -6.88 1.20 1.99
C ALA A 53 -6.48 0.72 0.58
N ALA A 54 -6.24 1.64 -0.35
CA ALA A 54 -5.78 1.32 -1.69
C ALA A 54 -4.36 0.73 -1.69
N VAL A 55 -3.43 1.31 -0.92
CA VAL A 55 -2.06 0.79 -0.76
C VAL A 55 -2.09 -0.65 -0.25
N GLU A 56 -2.88 -0.93 0.78
CA GLU A 56 -2.99 -2.28 1.34
C GLU A 56 -3.58 -3.25 0.31
N LEU A 57 -4.75 -2.94 -0.24
CA LEU A 57 -5.50 -3.85 -1.10
C LEU A 57 -4.83 -4.04 -2.47
N PHE A 58 -4.45 -2.95 -3.15
CA PHE A 58 -3.84 -3.04 -4.47
C PHE A 58 -2.50 -3.77 -4.44
N HIS A 59 -1.70 -3.57 -3.40
CA HIS A 59 -0.40 -4.25 -3.28
C HIS A 59 -0.54 -5.74 -2.96
N THR A 60 -1.56 -6.12 -2.18
CA THR A 60 -1.72 -7.51 -1.72
C THR A 60 -2.63 -8.36 -2.60
N GLU A 61 -3.63 -7.77 -3.25
CA GLU A 61 -4.67 -8.47 -4.01
C GLU A 61 -4.67 -8.13 -5.51
N GLY A 62 -3.94 -7.09 -5.93
CA GLY A 62 -3.85 -6.66 -7.33
C GLY A 62 -4.84 -5.55 -7.68
N VAL A 63 -4.45 -4.69 -8.61
CA VAL A 63 -5.16 -3.44 -8.92
C VAL A 63 -6.48 -3.70 -9.65
N ARG A 64 -6.50 -4.62 -10.62
CA ARG A 64 -7.69 -4.95 -11.41
C ARG A 64 -8.70 -5.74 -10.59
N ALA A 65 -8.24 -6.66 -9.76
CA ALA A 65 -9.09 -7.51 -8.93
C ALA A 65 -9.85 -6.71 -7.85
N VAL A 66 -9.22 -5.69 -7.27
CA VAL A 66 -9.82 -4.89 -6.21
C VAL A 66 -10.81 -3.87 -6.78
N GLY A 67 -12.09 -4.01 -6.43
CA GLY A 67 -13.13 -3.05 -6.77
C GLY A 67 -13.16 -1.81 -5.87
N VAL A 68 -13.75 -0.72 -6.37
CA VAL A 68 -14.01 0.52 -5.59
C VAL A 68 -14.76 0.23 -4.29
N ASP A 69 -15.70 -0.71 -4.32
CA ASP A 69 -16.51 -1.06 -3.16
C ASP A 69 -15.69 -1.73 -2.04
N ALA A 70 -14.65 -2.49 -2.39
CA ALA A 70 -13.72 -3.07 -1.42
C ALA A 70 -12.87 -1.99 -0.74
N VAL A 71 -12.38 -1.02 -1.52
CA VAL A 71 -11.60 0.11 -1.00
C VAL A 71 -12.41 0.93 -0.01
N VAL A 72 -13.63 1.35 -0.36
CA VAL A 72 -14.43 2.21 0.55
C VAL A 72 -14.85 1.47 1.81
N LYS A 73 -15.13 0.16 1.69
CA LYS A 73 -15.39 -0.70 2.85
C LYS A 73 -14.18 -0.76 3.77
N ARG A 74 -12.97 -0.93 3.24
CA ARG A 74 -11.72 -0.95 4.01
C ARG A 74 -11.42 0.40 4.64
N ALA A 75 -11.59 1.48 3.89
CA ALA A 75 -11.34 2.85 4.34
C ALA A 75 -12.39 3.36 5.36
N GLY A 76 -13.49 2.63 5.57
CA GLY A 76 -14.58 3.05 6.45
C GLY A 76 -15.32 4.30 5.94
N VAL A 77 -15.31 4.54 4.63
CA VAL A 77 -15.99 5.67 3.99
C VAL A 77 -17.04 5.17 2.99
N ASN A 78 -17.87 6.08 2.46
CA ASN A 78 -18.84 5.73 1.44
C ASN A 78 -18.30 6.04 0.02
N LYS A 79 -18.94 5.46 -0.99
CA LYS A 79 -18.59 5.62 -2.41
C LYS A 79 -18.63 7.07 -2.90
N MET A 80 -19.56 7.88 -2.39
CA MET A 80 -19.62 9.31 -2.72
C MET A 80 -18.42 10.07 -2.15
N SER A 81 -17.91 9.69 -0.99
CA SER A 81 -16.68 10.27 -0.42
C SER A 81 -15.48 9.93 -1.30
N LEU A 82 -15.37 8.70 -1.81
CA LEU A 82 -14.31 8.31 -2.76
C LEU A 82 -14.32 9.19 -3.99
N TYR A 83 -15.46 9.30 -4.68
CA TYR A 83 -15.52 10.09 -5.92
C TYR A 83 -15.37 11.61 -5.72
N ARG A 84 -15.49 12.10 -4.48
CA ARG A 84 -15.14 13.48 -4.12
C ARG A 84 -13.63 13.68 -3.98
N GLN A 85 -12.87 12.63 -3.64
CA GLN A 85 -11.41 12.70 -3.47
C GLN A 85 -10.66 12.26 -4.74
N PHE A 86 -11.19 11.30 -5.48
CA PHE A 86 -10.60 10.74 -6.70
C PHE A 86 -11.68 10.67 -7.79
N ALA A 87 -11.49 11.34 -8.92
CA ALA A 87 -12.54 11.45 -9.94
C ALA A 87 -12.88 10.08 -10.57
N SER A 88 -11.93 9.16 -10.56
CA SER A 88 -12.05 7.80 -11.06
C SER A 88 -11.26 6.80 -10.21
N LYS A 89 -11.43 5.50 -10.50
CA LYS A 89 -10.56 4.46 -9.94
C LYS A 89 -9.12 4.65 -10.43
N ASP A 90 -8.92 5.10 -11.66
CA ASP A 90 -7.59 5.32 -12.22
C ASP A 90 -6.86 6.44 -11.48
N ASP A 91 -7.54 7.50 -11.07
CA ASP A 91 -6.93 8.56 -10.24
C ASP A 91 -6.48 8.02 -8.87
N LEU A 92 -7.25 7.10 -8.28
CA LEU A 92 -6.85 6.42 -7.06
C LEU A 92 -5.64 5.49 -7.30
N ILE A 93 -5.58 4.80 -8.45
CA ILE A 93 -4.43 3.98 -8.85
C ILE A 93 -3.18 4.84 -9.01
N LEU A 94 -3.30 6.02 -9.63
CA LEU A 94 -2.18 6.94 -9.80
C LEU A 94 -1.69 7.49 -8.46
N ALA A 95 -2.59 7.82 -7.53
CA ALA A 95 -2.22 8.24 -6.17
C ALA A 95 -1.52 7.10 -5.40
N TYR A 96 -1.99 5.87 -5.55
CA TYR A 96 -1.31 4.68 -5.03
C TYR A 96 0.11 4.54 -5.61
N LEU A 97 0.27 4.65 -6.92
CA LEU A 97 1.57 4.52 -7.58
C LEU A 97 2.55 5.63 -7.19
N ASP A 98 2.07 6.86 -7.00
CA ASP A 98 2.88 7.97 -6.50
C ASP A 98 3.39 7.72 -5.06
N HIS A 99 2.51 7.22 -4.19
CA HIS A 99 2.90 6.80 -2.84
C HIS A 99 3.95 5.68 -2.89
N MET A 100 3.73 4.66 -3.72
CA MET A 100 4.67 3.55 -3.88
C MET A 100 6.00 3.99 -4.51
N GLN A 101 5.99 4.98 -5.40
CA GLN A 101 7.20 5.55 -6.01
C GLN A 101 8.06 6.21 -4.94
N THR A 102 7.46 7.10 -4.15
CA THR A 102 8.14 7.79 -3.05
C THR A 102 8.78 6.78 -2.09
N ALA A 103 8.01 5.78 -1.64
CA ALA A 103 8.50 4.76 -0.73
C ALA A 103 9.59 3.86 -1.35
N SER A 104 9.49 3.55 -2.63
CA SER A 104 10.46 2.67 -3.31
C SER A 104 11.78 3.38 -3.60
N LEU A 105 11.73 4.63 -4.07
CA LEU A 105 12.92 5.45 -4.28
C LEU A 105 13.63 5.75 -2.97
N ALA A 106 12.90 6.05 -1.89
CA ALA A 106 13.48 6.25 -0.56
C ALA A 106 14.27 5.03 -0.07
N ARG A 107 13.85 3.80 -0.40
CA ARG A 107 14.62 2.58 -0.05
C ARG A 107 15.92 2.46 -0.83
N ILE A 108 15.91 2.85 -2.11
CA ILE A 108 17.13 2.89 -2.92
C ILE A 108 18.08 3.95 -2.37
N ASP A 109 17.57 5.15 -2.11
CA ASP A 109 18.35 6.26 -1.58
C ASP A 109 18.94 5.92 -0.20
N ALA A 110 18.19 5.22 0.66
CA ALA A 110 18.69 4.71 1.94
C ALA A 110 19.79 3.63 1.78
N SER A 111 19.72 2.80 0.73
CA SER A 111 20.78 1.81 0.43
C SER A 111 22.07 2.53 0.02
N ILE A 112 21.95 3.57 -0.82
CA ILE A 112 23.06 4.41 -1.29
C ILE A 112 23.72 5.16 -0.14
N ALA A 113 22.92 5.71 0.78
CA ALA A 113 23.43 6.47 1.93
C ALA A 113 24.32 5.65 2.89
N LYS A 114 24.28 4.31 2.85
CA LYS A 114 25.09 3.44 3.72
C LYS A 114 26.58 3.44 3.39
N HIS A 115 26.97 3.85 2.17
CA HIS A 115 28.36 3.80 1.68
C HIS A 115 28.75 5.10 0.99
N GLU A 116 28.63 6.23 1.72
CA GLU A 116 28.97 7.54 1.17
C GLU A 116 30.43 7.59 0.66
N GLY A 117 30.60 8.08 -0.57
CA GLY A 117 31.92 8.18 -1.21
C GLY A 117 32.41 6.90 -1.91
N ASP A 118 31.66 5.79 -1.87
CA ASP A 118 32.01 4.55 -2.58
C ASP A 118 30.86 4.11 -3.53
N PRO A 119 30.81 4.64 -4.77
CA PRO A 119 29.75 4.32 -5.73
C PRO A 119 29.62 2.83 -6.06
N ARG A 120 30.72 2.08 -6.01
CA ARG A 120 30.70 0.63 -6.25
C ARG A 120 30.00 -0.09 -5.09
N ALA A 121 30.34 0.25 -3.85
CA ALA A 121 29.67 -0.30 -2.68
C ALA A 121 28.20 0.12 -2.61
N GLN A 122 27.87 1.36 -3.00
CA GLN A 122 26.49 1.86 -3.09
C GLN A 122 25.64 1.03 -4.05
N LEU A 123 26.16 0.75 -5.27
CA LEU A 123 25.50 -0.13 -6.24
C LEU A 123 25.21 -1.50 -5.64
N LEU A 124 26.22 -2.13 -5.03
CA LEU A 124 26.08 -3.45 -4.42
C LEU A 124 25.07 -3.45 -3.28
N GLN A 125 25.04 -2.40 -2.46
CA GLN A 125 24.16 -2.33 -1.29
C GLN A 125 22.68 -2.34 -1.65
N ILE A 126 22.30 -1.77 -2.81
CA ILE A 126 20.92 -1.81 -3.31
C ILE A 126 20.44 -3.27 -3.47
N PHE A 127 21.31 -4.16 -3.96
CA PHE A 127 21.01 -5.57 -4.16
C PHE A 127 21.10 -6.40 -2.87
N VAL A 128 21.98 -6.04 -1.94
CA VAL A 128 22.01 -6.61 -0.58
C VAL A 128 20.68 -6.35 0.12
N ASP A 129 20.27 -5.08 0.21
CA ASP A 129 19.03 -4.68 0.86
C ASP A 129 17.79 -5.26 0.16
N LEU A 130 17.82 -5.39 -1.16
CA LEU A 130 16.75 -6.05 -1.90
C LEU A 130 16.69 -7.54 -1.59
N SER A 131 17.82 -8.25 -1.57
CA SER A 131 17.86 -9.69 -1.25
C SER A 131 17.27 -9.98 0.13
N GLU A 132 17.65 -9.19 1.13
CA GLU A 132 17.13 -9.29 2.50
C GLU A 132 15.63 -9.02 2.54
N ARG A 133 15.18 -7.89 1.99
CA ARG A 133 13.77 -7.49 1.98
C ARG A 133 12.91 -8.47 1.20
N ALA A 134 13.38 -8.92 0.04
CA ALA A 134 12.65 -9.88 -0.81
C ALA A 134 12.56 -11.27 -0.17
N SER A 135 13.41 -11.56 0.81
CA SER A 135 13.39 -12.80 1.57
C SER A 135 12.45 -12.77 2.78
N GLN A 136 11.71 -11.69 3.01
CA GLN A 136 10.75 -11.59 4.10
C GLN A 136 9.39 -12.21 3.73
N CYS A 137 8.73 -12.82 4.72
CA CYS A 137 7.36 -13.29 4.56
C CYS A 137 6.42 -12.14 4.19
N GLY A 138 5.53 -12.36 3.23
CA GLY A 138 4.57 -11.35 2.77
C GLY A 138 5.14 -10.34 1.78
N TYR A 139 6.41 -10.47 1.35
CA TYR A 139 6.96 -9.62 0.31
C TYR A 139 6.26 -9.84 -1.04
N ARG A 140 5.77 -8.74 -1.64
CA ARG A 140 4.95 -8.73 -2.87
C ARG A 140 5.67 -8.15 -4.08
N GLY A 141 7.00 -8.26 -4.12
CA GLY A 141 7.78 -7.85 -5.29
C GLY A 141 7.82 -6.33 -5.48
N CYS A 142 7.89 -5.91 -6.74
CA CYS A 142 7.82 -4.50 -7.10
C CYS A 142 6.38 -4.12 -7.46
N PRO A 143 5.79 -3.08 -6.82
CA PRO A 143 4.43 -2.64 -7.15
C PRO A 143 4.27 -2.25 -8.63
N PHE A 144 5.32 -1.69 -9.24
CA PHE A 144 5.31 -1.28 -10.64
C PHE A 144 5.35 -2.46 -11.62
N VAL A 145 6.08 -3.53 -11.28
CA VAL A 145 6.09 -4.76 -12.10
C VAL A 145 4.73 -5.44 -12.05
N ASN A 146 4.13 -5.51 -10.86
CA ASN A 146 2.78 -6.07 -10.69
C ASN A 146 1.76 -5.28 -11.52
N VAL A 147 1.80 -3.94 -11.46
CA VAL A 147 0.94 -3.09 -12.29
C VAL A 147 1.23 -3.26 -13.78
N ALA A 148 2.50 -3.38 -14.18
CA ALA A 148 2.84 -3.65 -15.58
C ALA A 148 2.22 -4.98 -16.07
N ALA A 149 2.24 -6.03 -15.26
CA ALA A 149 1.65 -7.32 -15.60
C ALA A 149 0.12 -7.23 -15.74
N GLU A 150 -0.54 -6.37 -14.97
CA GLU A 150 -2.00 -6.20 -15.03
C GLU A 150 -2.46 -5.28 -16.16
N PHE A 151 -1.64 -4.30 -16.60
CA PHE A 151 -2.00 -3.31 -17.60
C PHE A 151 -1.16 -3.46 -18.88
N PRO A 152 -1.68 -4.11 -19.94
CA PRO A 152 -0.90 -4.36 -21.16
C PRO A 152 -0.77 -3.14 -22.08
N ASP A 153 -1.71 -2.18 -22.01
CA ASP A 153 -1.71 -0.99 -22.87
C ASP A 153 -0.63 0.03 -22.41
N PRO A 154 0.41 0.28 -23.21
CA PRO A 154 1.46 1.23 -22.87
C PRO A 154 0.97 2.68 -22.73
N GLU A 155 -0.14 3.03 -23.37
CA GLU A 155 -0.69 4.39 -23.33
C GLU A 155 -1.50 4.70 -22.07
N HIS A 156 -1.88 3.66 -21.32
CA HIS A 156 -2.59 3.80 -20.06
C HIS A 156 -1.78 4.60 -19.03
N ALA A 157 -2.42 5.49 -18.28
CA ALA A 157 -1.74 6.37 -17.32
C ALA A 157 -0.92 5.60 -16.27
N ALA A 158 -1.46 4.49 -15.75
CA ALA A 158 -0.72 3.59 -14.85
C ALA A 158 0.58 3.03 -15.49
N ARG A 159 0.59 2.76 -16.80
CA ARG A 159 1.78 2.29 -17.52
C ARG A 159 2.80 3.39 -17.73
N LYS A 160 2.36 4.61 -17.98
CA LYS A 160 3.25 5.79 -17.99
C LYS A 160 3.91 6.01 -16.62
N SER A 161 3.16 5.84 -15.52
CA SER A 161 3.71 5.90 -14.16
C SER A 161 4.76 4.80 -13.90
N VAL A 162 4.54 3.57 -14.37
CA VAL A 162 5.55 2.50 -14.33
C VAL A 162 6.84 2.91 -15.05
N VAL A 163 6.74 3.41 -16.28
CA VAL A 163 7.91 3.84 -17.07
C VAL A 163 8.66 4.97 -16.35
N ASN A 164 7.93 5.95 -15.80
CA ASN A 164 8.54 7.06 -15.05
C ASN A 164 9.33 6.58 -13.83
N TYR A 165 8.75 5.66 -13.04
CA TYR A 165 9.46 5.08 -11.89
C TYR A 165 10.73 4.33 -12.33
N LYS A 166 10.65 3.52 -13.39
CA LYS A 166 11.80 2.78 -13.90
C LYS A 166 12.88 3.71 -14.44
N ALA A 167 12.51 4.81 -15.10
CA ALA A 167 13.45 5.85 -15.53
C ALA A 167 14.19 6.49 -14.35
N GLU A 168 13.51 6.72 -13.21
CA GLU A 168 14.16 7.24 -11.99
C GLU A 168 15.15 6.26 -11.34
N VAL A 169 14.89 4.94 -11.44
CA VAL A 169 15.83 3.90 -11.02
C VAL A 169 17.04 3.86 -11.94
N VAL A 170 16.81 3.84 -13.26
CA VAL A 170 17.87 3.89 -14.29
C VAL A 170 18.74 5.13 -14.09
N ARG A 171 18.14 6.30 -13.85
CA ARG A 171 18.88 7.55 -13.58
C ARG A 171 19.83 7.43 -12.39
N ARG A 172 19.41 6.80 -11.30
CA ARG A 172 20.25 6.56 -10.10
C ARG A 172 21.39 5.58 -10.40
N PHE A 173 21.10 4.47 -11.09
CA PHE A 173 22.14 3.54 -11.52
C PHE A 173 23.15 4.21 -12.45
N THR A 174 22.70 4.97 -13.45
CA THR A 174 23.59 5.71 -14.35
C THR A 174 24.50 6.66 -13.58
N ALA A 175 23.96 7.41 -12.61
CA ALA A 175 24.76 8.32 -11.78
C ALA A 175 25.86 7.58 -11.00
N LEU A 176 25.50 6.46 -10.34
CA LEU A 176 26.45 5.66 -9.56
C LEU A 176 27.50 4.97 -10.44
N VAL A 177 27.09 4.38 -11.56
CA VAL A 177 28.01 3.72 -12.50
C VAL A 177 28.99 4.73 -13.11
N THR A 178 28.52 5.94 -13.43
CA THR A 178 29.38 7.03 -13.90
C THR A 178 30.35 7.47 -12.80
N ALA A 179 29.87 7.65 -11.57
CA ALA A 179 30.71 8.03 -10.43
C ALA A 179 31.74 6.95 -10.07
N ALA A 180 31.44 5.67 -10.35
CA ALA A 180 32.37 4.55 -10.20
C ALA A 180 33.47 4.52 -11.30
N GLY A 181 33.49 5.48 -12.22
CA GLY A 181 34.53 5.64 -13.24
C GLY A 181 34.24 4.95 -14.57
N SER A 182 33.02 4.43 -14.78
CA SER A 182 32.66 3.84 -16.07
C SER A 182 32.55 4.91 -17.16
N ARG A 183 33.27 4.70 -18.28
CA ARG A 183 33.19 5.57 -19.47
C ARG A 183 31.99 5.26 -20.36
N ARG A 184 31.42 4.06 -20.22
CA ARG A 184 30.23 3.59 -20.97
C ARG A 184 29.26 2.98 -19.97
N PRO A 185 28.43 3.80 -19.30
CA PRO A 185 27.58 3.32 -18.21
C PRO A 185 26.44 2.40 -18.67
N ALA A 186 25.95 2.56 -19.91
CA ALA A 186 24.72 1.90 -20.38
C ALA A 186 24.69 0.36 -20.22
N PRO A 187 25.69 -0.42 -20.71
CA PRO A 187 25.65 -1.88 -20.58
C PRO A 187 25.52 -2.37 -19.13
N LEU A 188 26.23 -1.72 -18.20
CA LEU A 188 26.15 -2.07 -16.78
C LEU A 188 24.81 -1.64 -16.18
N VAL A 189 24.31 -0.45 -16.52
CA VAL A 189 22.99 0.02 -16.05
C VAL A 189 21.87 -0.92 -16.51
N ASP A 190 21.92 -1.38 -17.75
CA ASP A 190 20.93 -2.30 -18.31
C ASP A 190 21.01 -3.68 -17.66
N ALA A 191 22.22 -4.22 -17.45
CA ALA A 191 22.42 -5.47 -16.72
C ALA A 191 21.90 -5.39 -15.27
N LEU A 192 22.20 -4.30 -14.57
CA LEU A 192 21.71 -4.05 -13.21
C LEU A 192 20.19 -3.91 -13.17
N SER A 193 19.60 -3.23 -14.15
CA SER A 193 18.15 -3.10 -14.27
C SER A 193 17.50 -4.46 -14.51
N LEU A 194 18.08 -5.29 -15.39
CA LEU A 194 17.57 -6.62 -15.70
C LEU A 194 17.58 -7.55 -14.49
N ILE A 195 18.70 -7.63 -13.74
CA ILE A 195 18.75 -8.47 -12.54
C ILE A 195 17.85 -7.93 -11.42
N LEU A 196 17.60 -6.62 -11.37
CA LEU A 196 16.64 -6.03 -10.43
C LEU A 196 15.21 -6.51 -10.73
N GLU A 197 14.79 -6.51 -12.00
CA GLU A 197 13.50 -7.08 -12.42
C GLU A 197 13.44 -8.58 -12.10
N GLY A 198 14.52 -9.31 -12.39
CA GLY A 198 14.65 -10.74 -12.09
C GLY A 198 14.47 -11.05 -10.60
N ALA A 199 15.05 -10.24 -9.71
CA ALA A 199 14.88 -10.39 -8.27
C ALA A 199 13.44 -10.18 -7.82
N TYR A 200 12.74 -9.17 -8.37
CA TYR A 200 11.33 -8.96 -8.08
C TYR A 200 10.47 -10.15 -8.52
N ALA A 201 10.67 -10.65 -9.73
CA ALA A 201 9.93 -11.82 -10.24
C ALA A 201 10.25 -13.11 -9.45
N ALA A 202 11.52 -13.34 -9.14
CA ALA A 202 11.97 -14.48 -8.34
C ALA A 202 11.32 -14.49 -6.95
N SER A 203 11.14 -13.32 -6.33
CA SER A 203 10.48 -13.22 -5.03
C SER A 203 9.03 -13.71 -5.03
N GLN A 204 8.32 -13.52 -6.15
CA GLN A 204 6.94 -13.98 -6.32
C GLN A 204 6.86 -15.45 -6.71
N THR A 205 7.90 -15.99 -7.35
CA THR A 205 7.89 -17.35 -7.90
C THR A 205 8.39 -18.38 -6.89
N PHE A 206 9.50 -18.09 -6.22
CA PHE A 206 10.22 -19.06 -5.38
C PHE A 206 9.99 -18.87 -3.88
N GLY A 207 9.40 -17.74 -3.49
CA GLY A 207 9.07 -17.42 -2.11
C GLY A 207 10.25 -16.96 -1.25
N PRO A 208 9.95 -16.64 0.04
CA PRO A 208 10.89 -16.02 0.97
C PRO A 208 12.15 -16.86 1.20
N GLY A 209 13.31 -16.22 1.16
CA GLY A 209 14.60 -16.84 1.47
C GLY A 209 15.05 -17.89 0.45
N SER A 210 14.43 -17.99 -0.72
CA SER A 210 14.79 -18.96 -1.76
C SER A 210 16.22 -18.76 -2.31
N ALA A 211 16.81 -19.84 -2.84
CA ALA A 211 18.18 -19.80 -3.36
C ALA A 211 18.42 -18.71 -4.42
N PRO A 212 17.51 -18.47 -5.39
CA PRO A 212 17.65 -17.37 -6.35
C PRO A 212 17.69 -15.98 -5.72
N LEU A 213 17.00 -15.77 -4.59
CA LEU A 213 17.07 -14.50 -3.88
C LEU A 213 18.37 -14.35 -3.08
N ARG A 214 18.82 -15.43 -2.42
CA ARG A 214 20.05 -15.41 -1.59
C ARG A 214 21.31 -15.19 -2.42
N ILE A 215 21.34 -15.64 -3.67
CA ILE A 215 22.52 -15.47 -4.55
C ILE A 215 22.61 -14.06 -5.16
N LEU A 216 21.54 -13.26 -5.10
CA LEU A 216 21.45 -11.94 -5.75
C LEU A 216 22.64 -11.02 -5.43
N PRO A 217 23.10 -10.84 -4.18
CA PRO A 217 24.22 -9.93 -3.91
C PRO A 217 25.53 -10.42 -4.55
N THR A 218 25.72 -11.73 -4.66
CA THR A 218 26.91 -12.31 -5.31
C THR A 218 26.87 -12.08 -6.82
N VAL A 219 25.72 -12.32 -7.45
CA VAL A 219 25.54 -12.06 -8.89
C VAL A 219 25.72 -10.57 -9.19
N ALA A 220 25.10 -9.69 -8.40
CA ALA A 220 25.25 -8.25 -8.56
C ALA A 220 26.71 -7.80 -8.46
N ARG A 221 27.47 -8.30 -7.47
CA ARG A 221 28.90 -8.01 -7.33
C ARG A 221 29.68 -8.40 -8.60
N GLN A 222 29.46 -9.60 -9.11
CA GLN A 222 30.15 -10.09 -10.32
C GLN A 222 29.82 -9.24 -11.54
N ILE A 223 28.56 -8.85 -11.72
CA ILE A 223 28.12 -7.98 -12.82
C ILE A 223 28.71 -6.58 -12.68
N ILE A 224 28.73 -6.00 -11.48
CA ILE A 224 29.35 -4.69 -11.21
C ILE A 224 30.85 -4.74 -11.55
N ASP A 225 31.56 -5.75 -11.06
CA ASP A 225 33.01 -5.88 -11.29
C ASP A 225 33.31 -6.05 -12.78
N ALA A 226 32.57 -6.91 -13.48
CA ALA A 226 32.71 -7.10 -14.92
C ALA A 226 32.39 -5.82 -15.71
N GLY A 227 31.31 -5.11 -15.36
CA GLY A 227 30.90 -3.88 -16.04
C GLY A 227 31.87 -2.73 -15.82
N LEU A 228 32.40 -2.55 -14.61
CA LEU A 228 33.42 -1.53 -14.32
C LEU A 228 34.76 -1.85 -14.97
N ALA A 229 35.07 -3.12 -15.21
CA ALA A 229 36.22 -3.55 -16.02
C ALA A 229 35.99 -3.41 -17.53
N GLY A 230 34.79 -3.00 -17.98
CA GLY A 230 34.46 -2.82 -19.40
C GLY A 230 34.17 -4.13 -20.15
N ALA A 231 33.86 -5.22 -19.44
CA ALA A 231 33.58 -6.52 -20.04
C ALA A 231 32.14 -6.67 -20.57
N LEU A 232 31.22 -5.77 -20.18
CA LEU A 232 29.86 -5.74 -20.71
C LEU A 232 29.82 -4.87 -21.97
N GLN A 233 29.29 -5.44 -23.06
CA GLN A 233 29.12 -4.75 -24.35
C GLN A 233 27.66 -4.82 -24.76
N ASP A 234 27.17 -3.75 -25.38
CA ASP A 234 25.93 -3.79 -26.15
C ASP A 234 26.32 -4.24 -27.57
N ASP A 235 25.74 -5.36 -28.03
CA ASP A 235 25.92 -5.87 -29.40
C ASP A 235 25.41 -4.87 -30.45
#